data_AF-A0AAV5MP94-F1
#
_entry.id   AF-A0AAV5MP94-F1
#
_cell.length_a   1.000
_cell.length_b   1.000
_cell.length_c   1.000
_cell.angle_alpha   90.00
_cell.angle_beta   90.00
_cell.angle_gamma   90.00
#
_symmetry.space_group_name_H-M   'P 1'
#
loop_
_entity.id
_entity.type
_entity.pdbx_description
1 polymer ?
#
loop_
_entity_poly.entity_id
_entity_poly.type
_entity_poly.pdbx_seq_one_letter_code
_entity_poly.pdbx_strand_id
1 'polypeptide(L)'
;MKEVGLDFFRFSISWPRILPRIQPFVTLFHWDLPQALEDEYGGFLSPKIVDDFRDYANLCFQEFGDRVKQWATLNEPNLFAGAGYATGEGAPGRCSIYIGNCSEGNSATEPYIVMHHSILSHATAVQLYKEKYQALQYGTIGVTVNCNWYVPKFDTIASKRAAQRARDFDWGWAIHPMVYGDYPKIMREIVGNRLPNFTKEQSEMIKGSFNFLGVNYYSTEYAEDSRYDTGANLSYTTDSRVNTSTEKNGIPICESVRAHRL
;
A
#
# COMPACT_ATOMS: atom_id res chain seq x y z
N MET A 1 -16.30 -5.74 26.77
CA MET A 1 -16.31 -4.60 25.82
C MET A 1 -15.68 -3.31 26.37
N LYS A 2 -15.88 -2.90 27.64
CA LYS A 2 -15.16 -1.74 28.22
C LYS A 2 -13.63 -1.88 28.21
N GLU A 3 -13.11 -3.12 28.19
CA GLU A 3 -11.68 -3.42 28.23
C GLU A 3 -10.95 -3.30 26.88
N VAL A 4 -11.67 -3.11 25.75
CA VAL A 4 -11.08 -3.10 24.39
C VAL A 4 -10.80 -1.66 23.89
N GLY A 5 -10.99 -0.63 24.73
CA GLY A 5 -10.69 0.76 24.37
C GLY A 5 -11.62 1.39 23.31
N LEU A 6 -12.68 0.69 22.87
CA LEU A 6 -13.59 1.16 21.80
C LEU A 6 -14.27 2.49 22.12
N ASP A 7 -14.45 2.82 23.41
CA ASP A 7 -15.10 4.06 23.84
C ASP A 7 -14.32 5.32 23.38
N PHE A 8 -12.99 5.24 23.28
CA PHE A 8 -12.17 6.32 22.73
C PHE A 8 -12.52 6.61 21.26
N PHE A 9 -12.66 5.55 20.45
CA PHE A 9 -13.07 5.68 19.06
C PHE A 9 -14.51 6.14 18.92
N ARG A 10 -15.44 5.62 19.75
CA ARG A 10 -16.84 6.05 19.78
C ARG A 10 -16.98 7.54 20.05
N PHE A 11 -16.16 8.11 20.93
CA PHE A 11 -16.11 9.55 21.17
C PHE A 11 -15.67 10.30 19.90
N SER A 12 -14.54 9.90 19.33
CA SER A 12 -13.95 10.55 18.14
C SER A 12 -14.87 10.51 16.91
N ILE A 13 -15.53 9.39 16.64
CA ILE A 13 -16.46 9.29 15.49
C ILE A 13 -17.80 10.00 15.72
N SER A 14 -18.06 10.51 16.94
CA SER A 14 -19.31 11.21 17.28
C SER A 14 -19.25 12.73 17.13
N TRP A 15 -18.08 13.30 16.77
CA TRP A 15 -17.95 14.72 16.43
C TRP A 15 -19.01 15.26 15.45
N PRO A 16 -19.49 14.52 14.43
CA PRO A 16 -20.55 15.01 13.54
C PRO A 16 -21.86 15.36 14.25
N ARG A 17 -22.12 14.82 15.45
CA ARG A 17 -23.31 15.16 16.25
C ARG A 17 -23.26 16.59 16.79
N ILE A 18 -22.07 17.16 16.95
CA ILE A 18 -21.83 18.51 17.47
C ILE A 18 -21.40 19.45 16.34
N LEU A 19 -20.63 18.94 15.38
CA LEU A 19 -20.09 19.65 14.23
C LEU A 19 -20.50 18.92 12.93
N PRO A 20 -21.75 19.08 12.43
CA PRO A 20 -22.29 18.29 11.32
C PRO A 20 -21.53 18.38 9.99
N ARG A 21 -20.63 19.36 9.86
CA ARG A 21 -19.78 19.54 8.67
C ARG A 21 -18.50 18.68 8.71
N ILE A 22 -18.15 18.11 9.86
CA ILE A 22 -17.03 17.18 9.99
C ILE A 22 -17.60 15.78 9.79
N GLN A 23 -17.01 15.01 8.88
CA GLN A 23 -17.35 13.61 8.64
C GLN A 23 -16.13 12.74 8.92
N PRO A 24 -16.27 11.63 9.68
CA PRO A 24 -15.16 10.73 9.93
C PRO A 24 -14.83 9.94 8.67
N PHE A 25 -13.60 10.09 8.22
CA PHE A 25 -12.98 9.23 7.22
C PHE A 25 -11.99 8.32 7.95
N VAL A 26 -12.32 7.05 8.08
CA VAL A 26 -11.58 6.14 8.95
C VAL A 26 -10.70 5.21 8.12
N THR A 27 -9.41 5.16 8.47
CA THR A 27 -8.48 4.14 7.96
C THR A 27 -8.45 2.98 8.95
N LEU A 28 -8.68 1.75 8.48
CA LEU A 28 -8.69 0.57 9.34
C LEU A 28 -7.28 0.15 9.76
N PHE A 29 -6.32 0.17 8.83
CA PHE A 29 -4.93 -0.18 9.10
C PHE A 29 -3.96 0.86 8.55
N HIS A 30 -3.11 1.34 9.43
CA HIS A 30 -2.09 2.34 9.16
C HIS A 30 -0.75 1.89 9.73
N TRP A 31 -0.33 0.68 9.31
CA TRP A 31 0.96 0.05 9.66
C TRP A 31 1.08 -0.34 11.14
N ASP A 32 -0.06 -0.45 11.81
CA ASP A 32 -0.22 -0.69 13.23
C ASP A 32 -0.59 -2.14 13.53
N LEU A 33 0.11 -3.08 12.88
CA LEU A 33 -0.15 -4.52 13.04
C LEU A 33 0.07 -4.90 14.51
N PRO A 34 -0.87 -5.63 15.15
CA PRO A 34 -0.66 -6.15 16.48
C PRO A 34 0.57 -7.08 16.52
N GLN A 35 1.52 -6.79 17.42
CA GLN A 35 2.75 -7.58 17.57
C GLN A 35 2.47 -9.08 17.76
N ALA A 36 1.37 -9.43 18.41
CA ALA A 36 0.97 -10.83 18.59
C ALA A 36 0.81 -11.60 17.27
N LEU A 37 0.33 -10.95 16.20
CA LEU A 37 0.16 -11.58 14.88
C LEU A 37 1.50 -11.66 14.13
N GLU A 38 2.39 -10.68 14.33
CA GLU A 38 3.76 -10.74 13.83
C GLU A 38 4.51 -11.90 14.51
N ASP A 39 4.40 -12.05 15.83
CA ASP A 39 5.03 -13.11 16.60
C ASP A 39 4.46 -14.50 16.28
N GLU A 40 3.15 -14.62 16.06
CA GLU A 40 2.49 -15.91 15.83
C GLU A 40 2.81 -16.49 14.45
N TYR A 41 2.79 -15.66 13.40
CA TYR A 41 2.92 -16.14 12.02
C TYR A 41 3.62 -15.18 11.05
N GLY A 42 4.28 -14.13 11.54
CA GLY A 42 4.99 -13.15 10.70
C GLY A 42 4.05 -12.16 9.99
N GLY A 43 2.86 -11.93 10.56
CA GLY A 43 1.96 -10.89 10.07
C GLY A 43 1.60 -11.05 8.60
N PHE A 44 1.88 -10.01 7.81
CA PHE A 44 1.58 -9.99 6.38
C PHE A 44 2.42 -10.93 5.52
N LEU A 45 3.44 -11.62 6.07
CA LEU A 45 4.13 -12.70 5.36
C LEU A 45 3.29 -13.98 5.25
N SER A 46 2.27 -14.12 6.10
CA SER A 46 1.40 -15.30 6.14
C SER A 46 0.03 -15.03 5.53
N PRO A 47 -0.57 -16.00 4.80
CA PRO A 47 -1.93 -15.85 4.30
C PRO A 47 -2.99 -15.78 5.40
N LYS A 48 -2.67 -16.20 6.64
CA LYS A 48 -3.59 -16.11 7.79
C LYS A 48 -4.04 -14.67 8.08
N ILE A 49 -3.21 -13.68 7.76
CA ILE A 49 -3.52 -12.26 7.97
C ILE A 49 -4.80 -11.82 7.26
N VAL A 50 -5.17 -12.48 6.16
CA VAL A 50 -6.34 -12.12 5.35
C VAL A 50 -7.62 -12.33 6.15
N ASP A 51 -7.73 -13.46 6.87
CA ASP A 51 -8.88 -13.78 7.70
C ASP A 51 -8.91 -12.93 8.98
N ASP A 52 -7.76 -12.74 9.64
CA ASP A 52 -7.67 -11.90 10.84
C ASP A 52 -7.99 -10.43 10.54
N PHE A 53 -7.52 -9.91 9.41
CA PHE A 53 -7.87 -8.57 8.95
C PHE A 53 -9.35 -8.45 8.59
N ARG A 54 -9.93 -9.47 7.95
CA ARG A 54 -11.37 -9.52 7.68
C ARG A 54 -12.18 -9.44 8.98
N ASP A 55 -11.79 -10.18 9.99
CA ASP A 55 -12.52 -10.26 11.26
C ASP A 55 -12.36 -8.95 12.07
N TYR A 56 -11.18 -8.33 12.03
CA TYR A 56 -10.96 -6.97 12.54
C TYR A 56 -11.82 -5.92 11.82
N ALA A 57 -11.85 -5.94 10.48
CA ALA A 57 -12.68 -5.03 9.70
C ALA A 57 -14.18 -5.25 10.00
N ASN A 58 -14.61 -6.51 10.11
CA ASN A 58 -15.97 -6.89 10.49
C ASN A 58 -16.37 -6.27 11.83
N LEU A 59 -15.51 -6.35 12.85
CA LEU A 59 -15.74 -5.72 14.15
C LEU A 59 -15.89 -4.20 14.00
N CYS A 60 -15.00 -3.54 13.27
CA CYS A 60 -15.07 -2.10 13.05
C CYS A 60 -16.36 -1.66 12.35
N PHE A 61 -16.80 -2.41 11.33
CA PHE A 61 -18.06 -2.13 10.64
C PHE A 61 -19.27 -2.30 11.56
N GLN A 62 -19.27 -3.31 12.43
CA GLN A 62 -20.34 -3.53 13.41
C GLN A 62 -20.42 -2.41 14.44
N GLU A 63 -19.27 -2.01 14.97
CA GLU A 63 -19.20 -1.08 16.10
C GLU A 63 -19.37 0.40 15.71
N PHE A 64 -18.94 0.76 14.50
CA PHE A 64 -18.79 2.16 14.10
C PHE A 64 -19.50 2.52 12.80
N GLY A 65 -19.94 1.53 12.00
CA GLY A 65 -20.55 1.77 10.69
C GLY A 65 -21.92 2.44 10.74
N ASP A 66 -22.55 2.53 11.92
CA ASP A 66 -23.73 3.38 12.14
C ASP A 66 -23.42 4.86 11.85
N ARG A 67 -22.20 5.31 12.18
CA ARG A 67 -21.75 6.71 12.05
C ARG A 67 -20.69 6.92 10.98
N VAL A 68 -19.78 5.98 10.79
CA VAL A 68 -18.71 6.08 9.79
C VAL A 68 -19.25 5.70 8.42
N LYS A 69 -19.13 6.61 7.45
CA LYS A 69 -19.63 6.43 6.08
C LYS A 69 -18.52 6.36 5.03
N GLN A 70 -17.26 6.55 5.42
CA GLN A 70 -16.11 6.50 4.53
C GLN A 70 -15.00 5.70 5.19
N TRP A 71 -14.68 4.56 4.58
CA TRP A 71 -13.70 3.60 5.07
C TRP A 71 -12.55 3.46 4.08
N ALA A 72 -11.32 3.76 4.51
CA ALA A 72 -10.12 3.24 3.88
C ALA A 72 -9.69 1.96 4.61
N THR A 73 -9.46 0.90 3.86
CA THR A 73 -8.97 -0.37 4.41
C THR A 73 -7.51 -0.26 4.85
N LEU A 74 -6.62 0.05 3.91
CA LEU A 74 -5.18 0.17 4.14
C LEU A 74 -4.72 1.57 3.74
N ASN A 75 -3.75 2.11 4.49
CA ASN A 75 -2.94 3.25 4.07
C ASN A 75 -1.63 2.77 3.45
N GLU A 76 -1.36 3.20 2.23
CA GLU A 76 -0.07 3.08 1.53
C GLU A 76 0.55 1.67 1.58
N PRO A 77 -0.15 0.62 1.10
CA PRO A 77 0.36 -0.75 1.15
C PRO A 77 1.67 -0.94 0.36
N ASN A 78 1.90 -0.14 -0.69
CA ASN A 78 3.16 -0.11 -1.43
C ASN A 78 4.33 0.37 -0.57
N LEU A 79 4.12 1.42 0.22
CA LEU A 79 5.15 1.96 1.11
C LEU A 79 5.36 1.05 2.32
N PHE A 80 4.29 0.49 2.89
CA PHE A 80 4.37 -0.52 3.96
C PHE A 80 5.22 -1.72 3.54
N ALA A 81 4.94 -2.32 2.36
CA ALA A 81 5.70 -3.46 1.85
C ALA A 81 7.17 -3.10 1.54
N GLY A 82 7.41 -1.93 0.93
CA GLY A 82 8.76 -1.47 0.60
C GLY A 82 9.61 -1.14 1.83
N ALA A 83 9.10 -0.31 2.73
CA ALA A 83 9.82 0.14 3.92
C ALA A 83 9.98 -0.98 4.95
N GLY A 84 8.94 -1.78 5.17
CA GLY A 84 8.94 -2.84 6.19
C GLY A 84 9.74 -4.08 5.83
N TYR A 85 9.84 -4.40 4.53
CA TYR A 85 10.35 -5.71 4.06
C TYR A 85 11.38 -5.62 2.92
N ALA A 86 11.63 -4.44 2.36
CA ALA A 86 12.68 -4.25 1.34
C ALA A 86 13.87 -3.46 1.89
N THR A 87 13.64 -2.27 2.47
CA THR A 87 14.69 -1.41 3.04
C THR A 87 14.92 -1.64 4.54
N GLY A 88 13.89 -2.11 5.25
CA GLY A 88 13.91 -2.29 6.70
C GLY A 88 13.81 -0.99 7.50
N GLU A 89 13.40 0.11 6.85
CA GLU A 89 13.23 1.42 7.49
C GLU A 89 11.92 1.55 8.29
N GLY A 90 10.92 0.72 7.96
CA GLY A 90 9.66 0.62 8.69
C GLY A 90 9.56 -0.69 9.49
N ALA A 91 8.70 -0.75 10.49
CA ALA A 91 8.40 -2.00 11.17
C ALA A 91 7.82 -3.04 10.17
N PRO A 92 8.17 -4.33 10.27
CA PRO A 92 8.97 -4.97 11.33
C PRO A 92 10.49 -4.85 11.14
N GLY A 93 10.99 -4.14 10.13
CA GLY A 93 12.40 -3.85 9.96
C GLY A 93 13.18 -4.99 9.29
N ARG A 94 12.58 -5.61 8.27
CA ARG A 94 13.14 -6.77 7.56
C ARG A 94 13.79 -6.35 6.25
N CYS A 95 14.98 -6.86 5.98
CA CYS A 95 15.69 -6.65 4.73
C CYS A 95 16.80 -7.70 4.54
N SER A 96 17.26 -7.87 3.30
CA SER A 96 18.45 -8.68 3.01
C SER A 96 19.71 -8.04 3.60
N ILE A 97 20.68 -8.87 4.01
CA ILE A 97 21.96 -8.41 4.60
C ILE A 97 22.78 -7.48 3.69
N TYR A 98 22.59 -7.56 2.36
CA TYR A 98 23.26 -6.70 1.39
C TYR A 98 22.52 -5.37 1.13
N ILE A 99 21.37 -5.14 1.77
CA ILE A 99 20.62 -3.88 1.71
C ILE A 99 20.88 -3.04 2.97
N GLY A 100 20.75 -3.66 4.15
CA GLY A 100 20.87 -2.95 5.43
C GLY A 100 21.21 -3.89 6.58
N ASN A 101 21.27 -3.33 7.79
CA ASN A 101 21.61 -4.06 9.01
C ASN A 101 20.37 -4.69 9.69
N CYS A 102 19.50 -5.32 8.91
CA CYS A 102 18.35 -6.04 9.44
C CYS A 102 18.78 -7.39 10.01
N SER A 103 18.14 -7.83 11.09
CA SER A 103 18.43 -9.13 11.71
C SER A 103 18.04 -10.31 10.82
N GLU A 104 17.04 -10.11 9.97
CA GLU A 104 16.49 -11.10 9.06
C GLU A 104 15.70 -10.43 7.93
N GLY A 105 15.29 -11.22 6.95
CA GLY A 105 14.47 -10.77 5.84
C GLY A 105 15.02 -11.17 4.48
N ASN A 106 14.22 -10.94 3.46
CA ASN A 106 14.62 -11.12 2.07
C ASN A 106 13.95 -10.08 1.17
N SER A 107 14.71 -9.02 0.86
CA SER A 107 14.25 -7.89 0.04
C SER A 107 13.88 -8.28 -1.39
N ALA A 108 14.25 -9.49 -1.85
CA ALA A 108 13.90 -10.01 -3.16
C ALA A 108 12.51 -10.67 -3.21
N THR A 109 11.95 -11.09 -2.07
CA THR A 109 10.73 -11.91 -2.03
C THR A 109 9.67 -11.39 -1.07
N GLU A 110 10.07 -10.98 0.13
CA GLU A 110 9.13 -10.61 1.20
C GLU A 110 8.22 -9.42 0.83
N PRO A 111 8.69 -8.34 0.19
CA PRO A 111 7.82 -7.24 -0.24
C PRO A 111 6.68 -7.71 -1.16
N TYR A 112 6.95 -8.68 -2.04
CA TYR A 112 5.95 -9.24 -2.96
C TYR A 112 4.91 -10.09 -2.26
N ILE A 113 5.32 -10.86 -1.25
CA ILE A 113 4.42 -11.65 -0.41
C ILE A 113 3.51 -10.72 0.40
N VAL A 114 4.10 -9.71 1.05
CA VAL A 114 3.38 -8.75 1.91
C VAL A 114 2.39 -7.93 1.10
N MET A 115 2.78 -7.42 -0.07
CA MET A 115 1.86 -6.71 -0.95
C MET A 115 0.72 -7.61 -1.43
N HIS A 116 1.01 -8.88 -1.74
CA HIS A 116 -0.01 -9.84 -2.18
C HIS A 116 -1.06 -10.10 -1.10
N HIS A 117 -0.65 -10.36 0.14
CA HIS A 117 -1.58 -10.55 1.25
C HIS A 117 -2.27 -9.24 1.65
N SER A 118 -1.63 -8.09 1.49
CA SER A 118 -2.27 -6.78 1.68
C SER A 118 -3.43 -6.58 0.71
N ILE A 119 -3.23 -6.85 -0.58
CA ILE A 119 -4.29 -6.75 -1.60
C ILE A 119 -5.43 -7.73 -1.34
N LEU A 120 -5.13 -8.96 -0.93
CA LEU A 120 -6.15 -9.95 -0.57
C LEU A 120 -6.94 -9.51 0.68
N SER A 121 -6.27 -9.04 1.72
CA SER A 121 -6.89 -8.52 2.94
C SER A 121 -7.83 -7.35 2.63
N HIS A 122 -7.38 -6.42 1.79
CA HIS A 122 -8.20 -5.33 1.27
C HIS A 122 -9.46 -5.84 0.56
N ALA A 123 -9.28 -6.71 -0.44
CA ALA A 123 -10.39 -7.20 -1.26
C ALA A 123 -11.40 -8.01 -0.44
N THR A 124 -10.95 -8.84 0.50
CA THR A 124 -11.81 -9.59 1.41
C THR A 124 -12.60 -8.68 2.35
N ALA A 125 -11.99 -7.63 2.91
CA ALA A 125 -12.71 -6.66 3.73
C ALA A 125 -13.76 -5.86 2.92
N VAL A 126 -13.43 -5.50 1.67
CA VAL A 126 -14.36 -4.81 0.77
C VAL A 126 -15.52 -5.70 0.39
N GLN A 127 -15.26 -6.97 0.04
CA GLN A 127 -16.31 -7.93 -0.27
C GLN A 127 -17.29 -8.06 0.92
N LEU A 128 -16.75 -8.28 2.12
CA LEU A 128 -17.55 -8.34 3.34
C LEU A 128 -18.40 -7.07 3.53
N TYR A 129 -17.80 -5.89 3.36
CA TYR A 129 -18.52 -4.63 3.53
C TYR A 129 -19.66 -4.49 2.52
N LYS A 130 -19.40 -4.76 1.24
CA LYS A 130 -20.40 -4.69 0.16
C LYS A 130 -21.57 -5.65 0.40
N GLU A 131 -21.27 -6.89 0.78
CA GLU A 131 -22.28 -7.95 0.94
C GLU A 131 -23.13 -7.77 2.20
N LYS A 132 -22.53 -7.35 3.32
CA LYS A 132 -23.19 -7.37 4.63
C LYS A 132 -23.60 -6.00 5.16
N TYR A 133 -22.85 -4.94 4.84
CA TYR A 133 -22.98 -3.65 5.55
C TYR A 133 -23.39 -2.49 4.65
N GLN A 134 -22.93 -2.45 3.40
CA GLN A 134 -23.09 -1.28 2.54
C GLN A 134 -24.56 -0.89 2.30
N ALA A 135 -25.44 -1.86 2.08
CA ALA A 135 -26.88 -1.61 1.90
C ALA A 135 -27.57 -1.09 3.17
N LEU A 136 -27.05 -1.43 4.35
CA LEU A 136 -27.62 -1.04 5.66
C LEU A 136 -27.03 0.27 6.18
N GLN A 137 -25.74 0.48 5.94
CA GLN A 137 -24.96 1.58 6.51
C GLN A 137 -24.79 2.75 5.54
N TYR A 138 -25.03 2.54 4.24
CA TYR A 138 -24.96 3.55 3.18
C TYR A 138 -23.59 4.26 3.07
N GLY A 139 -22.52 3.61 3.53
CA GLY A 139 -21.15 4.12 3.40
C GLY A 139 -20.42 3.61 2.16
N THR A 140 -19.25 4.18 1.91
CA THR A 140 -18.32 3.77 0.86
C THR A 140 -17.04 3.21 1.46
N ILE A 141 -16.37 2.33 0.71
CA ILE A 141 -15.12 1.71 1.11
C ILE A 141 -14.09 1.78 -0.02
N GLY A 142 -12.83 1.97 0.32
CA GLY A 142 -11.72 2.05 -0.62
C GLY A 142 -10.37 1.75 0.04
N VAL A 143 -9.33 2.23 -0.61
CA VAL A 143 -7.94 2.13 -0.16
C VAL A 143 -7.23 3.45 -0.41
N THR A 144 -6.22 3.77 0.39
CA THR A 144 -5.36 4.93 0.17
C THR A 144 -3.99 4.45 -0.28
N VAL A 145 -3.48 4.95 -1.40
CA VAL A 145 -2.19 4.51 -1.98
C VAL A 145 -1.24 5.70 -2.06
N ASN A 146 0.04 5.49 -1.71
CA ASN A 146 1.08 6.49 -1.94
C ASN A 146 1.39 6.52 -3.43
N CYS A 147 1.27 7.69 -4.04
CA CYS A 147 1.49 7.87 -5.47
C CYS A 147 2.56 8.94 -5.68
N ASN A 148 3.84 8.55 -5.64
CA ASN A 148 4.87 9.45 -6.14
C ASN A 148 4.71 9.58 -7.66
N TRP A 149 4.87 10.79 -8.18
CA TRP A 149 4.83 11.00 -9.63
C TRP A 149 6.22 10.89 -10.22
N TYR A 150 6.34 10.22 -11.36
CA TYR A 150 7.63 10.06 -12.05
C TYR A 150 7.56 10.66 -13.44
N VAL A 151 8.51 11.53 -13.75
CA VAL A 151 8.67 12.14 -15.08
C VAL A 151 9.99 11.70 -15.71
N PRO A 152 10.08 11.56 -17.04
CA PRO A 152 11.34 11.17 -17.67
C PRO A 152 12.44 12.21 -17.43
N LYS A 153 13.62 11.78 -16.96
CA LYS A 153 14.75 12.69 -16.75
C LYS A 153 15.21 13.36 -18.05
N PHE A 154 15.27 12.61 -19.13
CA PHE A 154 15.62 13.10 -20.46
C PHE A 154 14.50 12.82 -21.47
N ASP A 155 14.43 13.60 -22.55
CA ASP A 155 13.48 13.35 -23.63
C ASP A 155 13.97 12.21 -24.54
N THR A 156 14.08 11.02 -23.95
CA THR A 156 14.49 9.79 -24.64
C THR A 156 13.45 8.70 -24.43
N ILE A 157 13.39 7.74 -25.35
CA ILE A 157 12.49 6.58 -25.22
C ILE A 157 12.83 5.78 -23.95
N ALA A 158 14.12 5.66 -23.60
CA ALA A 158 14.57 4.96 -22.41
C ALA A 158 14.05 5.61 -21.12
N SER A 159 14.23 6.93 -20.94
CA SER A 159 13.70 7.63 -19.76
C SER A 159 12.17 7.63 -19.70
N LYS A 160 11.48 7.72 -20.85
CA LYS A 160 10.01 7.63 -20.90
C LYS A 160 9.51 6.26 -20.42
N ARG A 161 10.18 5.18 -20.85
CA ARG A 161 9.89 3.80 -20.37
C ARG A 161 10.24 3.63 -18.89
N ALA A 162 11.37 4.17 -18.44
CA ALA A 162 11.76 4.15 -17.04
C ALA A 162 10.73 4.85 -16.15
N ALA A 163 10.23 6.02 -16.55
CA ALA A 163 9.17 6.72 -15.82
C ALA A 163 7.87 5.88 -15.71
N GLN A 164 7.50 5.13 -16.75
CA GLN A 164 6.36 4.21 -16.65
C GLN A 164 6.66 3.04 -15.72
N ARG A 165 7.84 2.41 -15.81
CA ARG A 165 8.22 1.31 -14.90
C ARG A 165 8.25 1.76 -13.45
N ALA A 166 8.73 2.96 -13.15
CA ALA A 166 8.69 3.52 -11.80
C ALA A 166 7.26 3.61 -11.27
N ARG A 167 6.32 4.11 -12.07
CA ARG A 167 4.89 4.15 -11.71
C ARG A 167 4.30 2.75 -11.53
N ASP A 168 4.66 1.80 -12.40
CA ASP A 168 4.17 0.42 -12.33
C ASP A 168 4.67 -0.30 -11.06
N PHE A 169 5.93 -0.09 -10.65
CA PHE A 169 6.51 -0.69 -9.44
C PHE A 169 6.15 0.05 -8.14
N ASP A 170 5.67 1.29 -8.23
CA ASP A 170 5.22 2.09 -7.08
C ASP A 170 3.70 1.91 -6.88
N TRP A 171 2.88 2.87 -7.31
CA TRP A 171 1.44 2.82 -7.10
C TRP A 171 0.71 1.83 -8.02
N GLY A 172 1.27 1.53 -9.20
CA GLY A 172 0.73 0.53 -10.12
C GLY A 172 0.70 -0.88 -9.52
N TRP A 173 1.64 -1.15 -8.60
CA TRP A 173 1.75 -2.43 -7.90
C TRP A 173 0.52 -2.72 -7.04
N ALA A 174 -0.08 -1.68 -6.44
CA ALA A 174 -1.32 -1.77 -5.65
C ALA A 174 -2.57 -1.65 -6.53
N ILE A 175 -2.61 -0.63 -7.40
CA ILE A 175 -3.84 -0.23 -8.09
C ILE A 175 -4.17 -1.13 -9.28
N HIS A 176 -3.16 -1.60 -10.03
CA HIS A 176 -3.38 -2.38 -11.24
C HIS A 176 -4.14 -3.70 -10.95
N PRO A 177 -3.83 -4.46 -9.88
CA PRO A 177 -4.66 -5.60 -9.46
C PRO A 177 -6.12 -5.21 -9.22
N MET A 178 -6.38 -4.10 -8.52
CA MET A 178 -7.73 -3.66 -8.19
C MET A 178 -8.53 -3.20 -9.41
N VAL A 179 -7.88 -2.77 -10.48
CA VAL A 179 -8.56 -2.34 -11.73
C VAL A 179 -8.70 -3.49 -12.72
N TYR A 180 -7.67 -4.30 -12.88
CA TYR A 180 -7.57 -5.29 -13.97
C TYR A 180 -7.61 -6.74 -13.49
N GLY A 181 -7.41 -7.01 -12.20
CA GLY A 181 -7.38 -8.35 -11.61
C GLY A 181 -6.00 -9.00 -11.59
N ASP A 182 -4.95 -8.32 -12.03
CA ASP A 182 -3.56 -8.81 -11.99
C ASP A 182 -2.55 -7.67 -11.86
N TYR A 183 -1.31 -7.97 -11.51
CA TYR A 183 -0.21 -7.00 -11.45
C TYR A 183 0.15 -6.42 -12.83
N PRO A 184 0.86 -5.27 -12.90
CA PRO A 184 1.35 -4.74 -14.16
C PRO A 184 2.19 -5.77 -14.91
N LYS A 185 1.97 -5.89 -16.22
CA LYS A 185 2.67 -6.87 -17.07
C LYS A 185 4.19 -6.78 -16.95
N ILE A 186 4.74 -5.57 -16.87
CA ILE A 186 6.19 -5.36 -16.77
C ILE A 186 6.76 -5.90 -15.45
N MET A 187 5.98 -5.88 -14.36
CA MET A 187 6.40 -6.49 -13.09
C MET A 187 6.46 -8.01 -13.23
N ARG A 188 5.47 -8.63 -13.89
CA ARG A 188 5.50 -10.08 -14.20
C ARG A 188 6.74 -10.46 -15.01
N GLU A 189 7.05 -9.66 -16.04
CA GLU A 189 8.20 -9.90 -16.93
C GLU A 189 9.55 -9.76 -16.21
N ILE A 190 9.72 -8.80 -15.30
CA ILE A 190 11.00 -8.56 -14.63
C ILE A 190 11.16 -9.40 -13.36
N VAL A 191 10.13 -9.48 -12.53
CA VAL A 191 10.19 -10.13 -11.21
C VAL A 191 10.04 -11.65 -11.33
N GLY A 192 9.26 -12.11 -12.32
CA GLY A 192 9.03 -13.52 -12.58
C GLY A 192 8.41 -14.25 -11.39
N ASN A 193 8.98 -15.41 -11.03
CA ASN A 193 8.43 -16.31 -10.02
C ASN A 193 8.44 -15.75 -8.58
N ARG A 194 9.15 -14.64 -8.33
CA ARG A 194 9.13 -13.96 -7.01
C ARG A 194 7.84 -13.16 -6.79
N LEU A 195 7.11 -12.84 -7.86
CA LEU A 195 5.82 -12.15 -7.78
C LEU A 195 4.68 -13.19 -7.73
N PRO A 196 3.92 -13.28 -6.62
CA PRO A 196 2.86 -14.28 -6.48
C PRO A 196 1.77 -14.14 -7.55
N ASN A 197 1.15 -15.25 -7.94
CA ASN A 197 0.02 -15.25 -8.88
C ASN A 197 -1.30 -15.22 -8.11
N PHE A 198 -2.26 -14.42 -8.57
CA PHE A 198 -3.63 -14.51 -8.09
C PHE A 198 -4.30 -15.74 -8.73
N THR A 199 -5.08 -16.49 -7.95
CA THR A 199 -6.02 -17.45 -8.54
C THR A 199 -7.11 -16.71 -9.31
N LYS A 200 -7.88 -17.44 -10.11
CA LYS A 200 -9.00 -16.83 -10.84
C LYS A 200 -10.01 -16.19 -9.88
N GLU A 201 -10.32 -16.87 -8.79
CA GLU A 201 -11.27 -16.42 -7.76
C GLU A 201 -10.74 -15.17 -7.05
N GLN A 202 -9.44 -15.15 -6.71
CA GLN A 202 -8.81 -13.97 -6.13
C GLN A 202 -8.82 -12.78 -7.10
N SER A 203 -8.49 -13.02 -8.37
CA SER A 203 -8.51 -12.00 -9.43
C SER A 203 -9.90 -11.37 -9.58
N GLU A 204 -10.94 -12.19 -9.61
CA GLU A 204 -12.34 -11.76 -9.69
C GLU A 204 -12.77 -10.97 -8.45
N MET A 205 -12.37 -11.39 -7.25
CA MET A 205 -12.65 -10.70 -5.99
C MET A 205 -11.96 -9.33 -5.90
N ILE A 206 -10.69 -9.24 -6.34
CA ILE A 206 -9.89 -8.02 -6.27
C ILE A 206 -10.36 -6.98 -7.30
N LYS A 207 -10.81 -7.41 -8.48
CA LYS A 207 -11.20 -6.50 -9.55
C LYS A 207 -12.44 -5.68 -9.17
N GLY A 208 -12.29 -4.35 -9.13
CA GLY A 208 -13.36 -3.42 -8.73
C GLY A 208 -13.60 -3.38 -7.21
N SER A 209 -12.63 -3.80 -6.39
CA SER A 209 -12.71 -3.82 -4.93
C SER A 209 -12.61 -2.43 -4.27
N PHE A 210 -13.15 -1.37 -4.88
CA PHE A 210 -13.23 -0.05 -4.23
C PHE A 210 -14.40 0.78 -4.76
N ASN A 211 -14.94 1.67 -3.93
CA ASN A 211 -15.86 2.73 -4.34
C ASN A 211 -15.12 4.04 -4.65
N PHE A 212 -13.96 4.24 -4.02
CA PHE A 212 -13.08 5.38 -4.22
C PHE A 212 -11.62 4.94 -4.10
N LEU A 213 -10.71 5.74 -4.65
CA LEU A 213 -9.27 5.61 -4.46
C LEU A 213 -8.75 6.85 -3.74
N GLY A 214 -8.17 6.66 -2.56
CA GLY A 214 -7.40 7.69 -1.87
C GLY A 214 -5.99 7.78 -2.46
N VAL A 215 -5.51 9.00 -2.66
CA VAL A 215 -4.17 9.26 -3.21
C VAL A 215 -3.40 10.12 -2.22
N ASN A 216 -2.34 9.56 -1.66
CA ASN A 216 -1.35 10.33 -0.93
C ASN A 216 -0.28 10.77 -1.92
N TYR A 217 -0.19 12.07 -2.16
CA TYR A 217 0.74 12.67 -3.09
C TYR A 217 1.59 13.70 -2.36
N TYR A 218 2.92 13.54 -2.46
CA TYR A 218 3.87 14.43 -1.80
C TYR A 218 4.79 15.12 -2.80
N SER A 219 5.33 14.38 -3.77
CA SER A 219 6.39 14.87 -4.64
C SER A 219 6.34 14.27 -6.05
N THR A 220 7.25 14.76 -6.89
CA THR A 220 7.58 14.21 -8.19
C THR A 220 9.08 13.95 -8.26
N GLU A 221 9.49 12.89 -8.94
CA GLU A 221 10.89 12.58 -9.21
C GLU A 221 11.17 12.39 -10.71
N TYR A 222 12.40 12.68 -11.12
CA TYR A 222 12.90 12.27 -12.42
C TYR A 222 13.25 10.79 -12.41
N ALA A 223 12.87 10.08 -13.46
CA ALA A 223 13.19 8.67 -13.68
C ALA A 223 14.11 8.49 -14.89
N GLU A 224 15.14 7.67 -14.71
CA GLU A 224 16.11 7.29 -15.73
C GLU A 224 16.31 5.78 -15.77
N ASP A 225 16.54 5.24 -16.97
CA ASP A 225 16.77 3.81 -17.16
C ASP A 225 18.08 3.39 -16.50
N SER A 226 18.02 2.41 -15.60
CA SER A 226 19.19 1.85 -14.93
C SER A 226 19.57 0.53 -15.59
N ARG A 227 20.83 0.40 -16.00
CA ARG A 227 21.37 -0.83 -16.61
C ARG A 227 21.99 -1.80 -15.60
N TYR A 228 21.76 -1.60 -14.29
CA TYR A 228 22.32 -2.48 -13.28
C TYR A 228 21.81 -3.91 -13.45
N ASP A 229 22.75 -4.84 -13.64
CA ASP A 229 22.49 -6.27 -13.64
C ASP A 229 22.59 -6.78 -12.20
N THR A 230 21.45 -7.05 -11.59
CA THR A 230 21.34 -7.38 -10.16
C THR A 230 21.48 -8.87 -9.88
N GLY A 231 21.97 -9.66 -10.85
CA GLY A 231 21.91 -11.13 -10.87
C GLY A 231 22.36 -11.88 -9.61
N ALA A 232 23.18 -11.27 -8.73
CA ALA A 232 23.54 -11.84 -7.43
C ALA A 232 22.71 -11.32 -6.24
N ASN A 233 22.31 -10.04 -6.25
CA ASN A 233 21.66 -9.34 -5.13
C ASN A 233 20.31 -8.76 -5.57
N LEU A 234 19.33 -9.62 -5.78
CA LEU A 234 17.97 -9.21 -6.17
C LEU A 234 17.30 -8.41 -5.05
N SER A 235 16.48 -7.44 -5.40
CA SER A 235 15.70 -6.65 -4.43
C SER A 235 14.58 -5.91 -5.14
N TYR A 236 13.42 -5.81 -4.49
CA TYR A 236 12.31 -4.95 -4.93
C TYR A 236 12.80 -3.53 -5.28
N THR A 237 13.72 -2.98 -4.47
CA THR A 237 14.27 -1.62 -4.64
C THR A 237 15.02 -1.41 -5.96
N THR A 238 15.44 -2.48 -6.62
CA THR A 238 16.21 -2.45 -7.87
C THR A 238 15.50 -3.08 -9.06
N ASP A 239 14.45 -3.86 -8.82
CA ASP A 239 13.75 -4.64 -9.85
C ASP A 239 13.07 -3.75 -10.90
N SER A 240 12.70 -2.50 -10.56
CA SER A 240 12.16 -1.56 -11.55
C SER A 240 13.17 -1.19 -12.65
N ARG A 241 14.48 -1.37 -12.38
CA ARG A 241 15.59 -0.92 -13.22
C ARG A 241 15.48 0.57 -13.54
N VAL A 242 15.18 1.37 -12.52
CA VAL A 242 15.04 2.82 -12.63
C VAL A 242 15.91 3.48 -11.56
N ASN A 243 16.68 4.48 -11.97
CA ASN A 243 17.26 5.45 -11.03
C ASN A 243 16.32 6.64 -10.93
N THR A 244 15.95 7.01 -9.71
CA THR A 244 15.14 8.19 -9.46
C THR A 244 15.99 9.32 -8.88
N SER A 245 15.58 10.56 -9.09
CA SER A 245 16.28 11.74 -8.58
C SER A 245 15.35 12.94 -8.48
N THR A 246 15.57 13.79 -7.48
CA THR A 246 14.83 15.05 -7.31
C THR A 246 15.42 16.20 -8.13
N GLU A 247 16.52 15.97 -8.84
CA GLU A 247 17.23 16.99 -9.62
C GLU A 247 17.68 16.50 -11.01
N LYS A 248 17.79 17.44 -11.93
CA LYS A 248 18.34 17.26 -13.27
C LYS A 248 19.39 18.33 -13.53
N ASN A 249 20.63 17.91 -13.76
CA ASN A 249 21.78 18.81 -13.98
C ASN A 249 21.96 19.83 -12.83
N GLY A 250 21.78 19.39 -11.58
CA GLY A 250 21.85 20.25 -10.39
C GLY A 250 20.67 21.20 -10.21
N ILE A 251 19.63 21.09 -11.06
CA ILE A 251 18.40 21.87 -10.94
C ILE A 251 17.31 20.99 -10.31
N PRO A 252 16.78 21.34 -9.14
CA PRO A 252 15.66 20.63 -8.52
C PRO A 252 14.43 20.61 -9.43
N ILE A 253 13.67 19.52 -9.37
CA ILE A 253 12.44 19.33 -10.16
C ILE A 253 11.34 20.31 -9.79
N CYS A 254 11.31 20.73 -8.53
CA CYS A 254 10.41 21.76 -8.02
C CYS A 254 11.23 22.88 -7.40
N GLU A 255 10.74 24.12 -7.53
CA GLU A 255 11.35 25.25 -6.85
C GLU A 255 11.37 25.04 -5.34
N SER A 256 12.47 25.46 -4.69
CA SER A 256 12.56 25.48 -3.23
C SER A 256 11.45 26.36 -2.67
N VAL A 257 10.49 25.74 -1.97
CA VAL A 257 9.54 26.50 -1.15
C VAL A 257 10.33 27.08 0.02
N ARG A 258 10.56 28.40 0.02
CA ARG A 258 11.10 29.08 1.20
C ARG A 258 10.11 28.85 2.34
N ALA A 259 10.51 28.06 3.33
CA ALA A 259 9.78 27.96 4.59
C ALA A 259 9.52 29.38 5.08
N HIS A 260 8.27 29.83 5.00
CA HIS A 260 7.87 31.04 5.67
C HIS A 260 8.07 30.74 7.15
N ARG A 261 9.00 31.46 7.79
CA ARG A 261 9.12 31.44 9.25
C ARG A 261 7.75 31.88 9.76
N LEU A 262 7.00 30.94 10.33
CA LEU A 262 5.85 31.23 11.18
C LEU A 262 6.32 32.00 12.42
#